data_AF-A0A963QM71-F1
#
_entry.id   AF-A0A963QM71-F1
#
_cell.length_a   1.000
_cell.length_b   1.000
_cell.length_c   1.000
_cell.angle_alpha   90.00
_cell.angle_beta   90.00
_cell.angle_gamma   90.00
#
_symmetry.space_group_name_H-M   'P 1'
#
loop_
_entity.id
_entity.type
_entity.pdbx_description
1 polymer ?
#
loop_
_entity_poly.entity_id
_entity_poly.type
_entity_poly.pdbx_seq_one_letter_code
_entity_poly.pdbx_strand_id
1 'polypeptide(L)' 'MDSRAALCRTFSRPIVTRSLVVALIVGTVLNAINQGPELWRGEPVVVWKLALTFCVPFCVASFGAWSALRSG' A
#
# COMPACT_ATOMS: atom_id res chain seq x y z
N MET A 1 2.21 20.79 12.64
CA MET A 1 1.95 21.34 11.27
C MET A 1 0.45 21.36 10.96
N ASP A 2 -0.08 22.32 10.19
CA ASP A 2 -1.52 22.35 9.82
C ASP A 2 -1.96 21.08 9.09
N SER A 3 -3.15 20.56 9.41
CA SER A 3 -3.67 19.29 8.86
C SER A 3 -3.70 19.27 7.32
N ARG A 4 -3.97 20.42 6.68
CA ARG A 4 -3.94 20.56 5.21
C ARG A 4 -2.52 20.47 4.65
N ALA A 5 -1.56 21.10 5.32
CA ALA A 5 -0.16 21.08 4.90
C ALA A 5 0.44 19.67 5.03
N ALA A 6 0.11 18.94 6.10
CA ALA A 6 0.50 17.54 6.28
C ALA A 6 -0.10 16.63 5.18
N LEU A 7 -1.36 16.86 4.80
CA LEU A 7 -2.00 16.12 3.71
C LEU A 7 -1.32 16.39 2.36
N CYS A 8 -1.09 17.65 2.00
CA CYS A 8 -0.38 18.01 0.77
C CYS A 8 1.03 17.42 0.71
N ARG A 9 1.75 17.42 1.84
CA ARG A 9 3.08 16.80 1.96
C ARG A 9 3.01 15.28 1.78
N THR A 10 1.99 14.62 2.32
CA THR A 10 1.81 13.17 2.16
C THR A 10 1.69 12.76 0.69
N PHE A 11 1.05 13.58 -0.13
CA PHE A 11 0.94 13.37 -1.58
C PHE A 11 2.14 13.90 -2.39
N SER A 12 3.21 14.33 -1.72
CA SER A 12 4.45 14.71 -2.42
C SER A 12 5.11 13.48 -3.05
N ARG A 13 5.75 13.68 -4.21
CA ARG A 13 6.49 12.65 -4.95
C ARG A 13 7.34 11.71 -4.06
N PRO A 14 8.23 12.19 -3.17
CA PRO A 14 9.09 11.29 -2.40
C PRO A 14 8.31 10.37 -1.44
N ILE A 15 7.22 10.86 -0.85
CA ILE A 15 6.39 10.06 0.07
C ILE A 15 5.56 9.05 -0.73
N VAL A 16 4.92 9.48 -1.81
CA VAL A 16 4.16 8.60 -2.70
C VAL A 16 5.04 7.48 -3.26
N THR A 17 6.26 7.79 -3.71
CA THR A 17 7.20 6.77 -4.21
C THR A 17 7.55 5.76 -3.11
N ARG A 18 7.82 6.20 -1.88
CA ARG A 18 8.05 5.28 -0.76
C ARG A 18 6.82 4.42 -0.46
N SER A 19 5.63 5.01 -0.40
CA SER A 19 4.38 4.28 -0.20
C SER A 19 4.12 3.24 -1.30
N LEU A 20 4.44 3.57 -2.56
CA LEU A 20 4.34 2.62 -3.69
C LEU A 20 5.34 1.47 -3.56
N VAL A 21 6.59 1.73 -3.16
CA VAL A 21 7.59 0.67 -2.93
C VAL A 21 7.14 -0.26 -1.80
N VAL A 22 6.62 0.30 -0.70
CA VAL A 22 6.04 -0.51 0.39
C VAL A 22 4.85 -1.34 -0.12
N ALA A 23 3.96 -0.72 -0.90
CA ALA A 23 2.81 -1.40 -1.48
C ALA A 23 3.22 -2.56 -2.39
N LEU A 24 4.26 -2.37 -3.21
CA LEU A 24 4.79 -3.42 -4.09
C LEU A 24 5.40 -4.56 -3.27
N ILE A 25 6.29 -4.28 -2.33
CA ILE A 25 6.98 -5.33 -1.55
C ILE A 25 5.97 -6.11 -0.68
N VAL A 26 5.21 -5.38 0.14
CA VAL A 26 4.25 -6.00 1.07
C VAL A 26 3.10 -6.62 0.30
N GLY A 27 2.62 -5.98 -0.76
CA GLY A 27 1.56 -6.50 -1.61
C GLY A 27 1.98 -7.76 -2.37
N THR A 28 3.20 -7.85 -2.88
CA THR A 28 3.71 -9.09 -3.50
C THR A 28 3.78 -10.22 -2.48
N VAL A 29 4.27 -9.97 -1.26
CA VAL A 29 4.32 -10.98 -0.19
C VAL A 29 2.91 -11.44 0.20
N LEU A 30 1.99 -10.50 0.45
CA LEU A 30 0.60 -10.83 0.78
C LEU A 30 -0.10 -11.58 -0.35
N ASN A 31 0.20 -11.25 -1.62
CA ASN A 31 -0.41 -11.90 -2.76
C ASN A 31 0.05 -13.35 -2.87
N ALA A 32 1.35 -13.59 -2.64
CA ALA A 32 1.90 -14.95 -2.60
C ALA A 32 1.27 -15.80 -1.49
N ILE A 33 0.99 -15.21 -0.32
CA ILE A 33 0.32 -15.91 0.80
C ILE A 33 -1.16 -16.18 0.47
N ASN A 34 -1.86 -15.20 -0.08
CA ASN A 34 -3.33 -15.23 -0.20
C ASN A 34 -3.83 -15.92 -1.48
N GLN A 35 -3.04 -15.90 -2.56
CA GLN A 35 -3.45 -16.43 -3.87
C GLN A 35 -2.38 -17.33 -4.51
N GLY A 36 -1.22 -17.51 -3.88
CA GLY A 36 -0.16 -18.38 -4.39
C GLY A 36 -0.57 -19.86 -4.52
N PRO A 37 -1.27 -20.45 -3.53
CA PRO A 37 -1.76 -21.82 -3.64
C PRO A 37 -2.78 -22.02 -4.76
N GLU A 38 -3.65 -21.04 -5.00
CA GLU A 38 -4.65 -21.02 -6.08
C GLU A 38 -3.97 -20.96 -7.44
N LEU A 39 -2.95 -20.10 -7.58
CA LEU A 39 -2.11 -20.03 -8.78
C LEU A 39 -1.44 -21.38 -9.08
N TRP A 40 -0.94 -22.04 -8.03
CA TRP A 40 -0.28 -23.35 -8.15
C TRP A 40 -1.25 -24.48 -8.53
N ARG A 41 -2.52 -24.37 -8.10
CA ARG A 41 -3.59 -25.33 -8.44
C ARG A 41 -4.26 -25.05 -9.78
N GLY A 42 -3.91 -23.96 -10.48
CA GLY A 42 -4.53 -23.57 -11.75
C GLY A 42 -5.93 -22.95 -11.60
N GLU A 43 -6.29 -22.51 -10.39
CA GLU A 43 -7.57 -21.87 -10.11
C GLU A 43 -7.55 -20.38 -10.54
N PRO A 44 -8.70 -19.83 -11.00
CA PRO A 44 -8.76 -18.45 -11.46
C PRO A 44 -8.46 -17.46 -10.32
N VAL A 45 -7.60 -16.48 -10.62
CA VAL A 45 -7.25 -15.41 -9.68
C VAL A 45 -8.43 -14.47 -9.50
N VAL A 46 -8.83 -14.28 -8.25
CA VAL A 46 -9.84 -13.30 -7.87
C VAL A 46 -9.22 -11.90 -7.93
N VAL A 47 -9.49 -11.17 -9.01
CA VAL A 47 -8.86 -9.87 -9.34
C VAL A 47 -9.05 -8.81 -8.25
N TRP A 48 -10.21 -8.77 -7.57
CA TRP A 48 -10.43 -7.80 -6.49
C TRP A 48 -9.56 -8.08 -5.25
N LYS A 49 -9.26 -9.36 -4.96
CA LYS A 49 -8.34 -9.72 -3.88
C LYS A 49 -6.93 -9.23 -4.21
N LEU A 50 -6.48 -9.45 -5.44
CA LEU A 50 -5.20 -8.97 -5.93
C LEU A 50 -5.10 -7.44 -5.79
N ALA A 51 -6.13 -6.70 -6.21
CA ALA A 51 -6.16 -5.24 -6.09
C ALA A 51 -6.05 -4.76 -4.64
N LEU A 52 -6.81 -5.33 -3.71
CA LEU A 52 -6.73 -4.99 -2.28
C LEU A 52 -5.36 -5.30 -1.68
N THR A 53 -4.71 -6.35 -2.17
CA THR A 53 -3.40 -6.78 -1.69
C THR A 53 -2.32 -5.71 -1.88
N PHE A 54 -2.42 -4.89 -2.93
CA PHE A 54 -1.54 -3.74 -3.14
C PHE A 54 -2.12 -2.42 -2.61
N CYS A 55 -3.45 -2.24 -2.67
CA CYS A 55 -4.10 -1.02 -2.18
C CYS A 55 -3.96 -0.84 -0.67
N VAL A 56 -4.15 -1.89 0.13
CA VAL A 56 -4.06 -1.81 1.59
C VAL A 56 -2.68 -1.33 2.07
N PRO A 57 -1.55 -1.94 1.67
CA PRO A 57 -0.24 -1.48 2.11
C PRO A 57 0.11 -0.07 1.62
N PHE A 58 -0.37 0.34 0.44
CA PHE A 58 -0.25 1.74 -0.02
C PHE A 58 -0.97 2.73 0.92
N CYS A 59 -2.23 2.42 1.27
CA CYS A 59 -3.03 3.25 2.18
C CYS A 59 -2.40 3.32 3.58
N VAL A 60 -1.93 2.19 4.10
CA VAL A 60 -1.26 2.12 5.42
C VAL A 60 0.03 2.94 5.43
N ALA A 61 0.88 2.80 4.40
CA ALA A 61 2.12 3.57 4.30
C ALA A 61 1.85 5.08 4.19
N SER A 62 0.84 5.48 3.40
CA SER A 62 0.45 6.88 3.24
C SER A 62 -0.16 7.47 4.52
N PHE A 63 -0.99 6.72 5.24
CA PHE A 63 -1.53 7.14 6.53
C PHE A 63 -0.43 7.27 7.60
N GLY A 64 0.52 6.33 7.63
CA GLY A 64 1.69 6.41 8.51
C GLY A 64 2.52 7.66 8.27
N ALA A 65 2.77 8.02 7.00
CA ALA A 65 3.47 9.25 6.64
C ALA A 65 2.70 10.51 7.06
N TRP A 66 1.39 10.55 6.82
CA TRP A 66 0.54 11.66 7.27
C TRP A 66 0.56 11.83 8.79
N SER A 67 0.44 10.71 9.53
CA SER A 67 0.46 10.71 10.99
C SER A 67 1.78 11.28 11.53
N ALA A 68 2.91 10.81 10.98
CA ALA A 68 4.24 11.30 11.35
C ALA A 68 4.47 12.79 11.03
N LEU A 69 3.92 13.27 9.91
CA LEU A 69 3.98 14.69 9.54
C LEU A 69 3.07 15.57 10.41
N ARG A 70 2.00 15.00 10.98
CA ARG A 70 1.08 15.74 11.85
C ARG A 70 1.58 15.82 13.29
N SER A 71 2.27 14.79 13.78
CA SER A 71 2.79 14.71 15.15
C SER A 71 4.13 15.43 15.37
N GLY A 72 4.78 15.88 14.30
CA GLY A 72 5.99 16.72 14.35
C GLY A 72 5.75 18.22 14.13
#